data_AF-C5KWJ4-F1
#
_entry.id   AF-C5KWJ4-F1
#
_cell.length_a   1.000
_cell.length_b   1.000
_cell.length_c   1.000
_cell.angle_alpha   90.00
_cell.angle_beta   90.00
_cell.angle_gamma   90.00
#
_symmetry.space_group_name_H-M   'P 1'
#
loop_
_entity.id
_entity.type
_entity.pdbx_description
1 polymer ?
#
loop_
_entity_poly.entity_id
_entity_poly.type
_entity_poly.pdbx_seq_one_letter_code
_entity_poly.pdbx_strand_id
1 'polypeptide(L)'
;FRLDTNAIDELIESADKTCRFFVETEEKTTVDEIENFEEVVGELTEALKELRRNPHRSEEPLIYHLDVAAMYPNIILSNRLQPSAIVNPDYCNQCSYSDPQLKSDCKRHLEWKWRGDLYMATRADVQHQQSELSGPRHKYTTTVTEADGTSTVRKVGWDELTERERMEILIKNVRNFSLKAYKRVKSSVFEVKTDT
;
A
#
# COMPACT_ATOMS: atom_id res chain seq x y z
N PHE A 1 -11.07 14.69 -28.80
CA PHE A 1 -9.92 13.90 -28.34
C PHE A 1 -8.62 14.42 -28.94
N ARG A 2 -7.51 14.33 -28.19
CA ARG A 2 -6.14 14.49 -28.70
C ARG A 2 -5.42 13.19 -28.36
N LEU A 3 -5.15 12.38 -29.37
CA LEU A 3 -4.59 11.04 -29.19
C LEU A 3 -3.06 11.10 -29.30
N ASP A 4 -2.37 10.27 -28.52
CA ASP A 4 -0.93 10.05 -28.67
C ASP A 4 -0.71 9.04 -29.81
N THR A 5 -0.03 9.47 -30.88
CA THR A 5 0.26 8.63 -32.03
C THR A 5 1.24 7.51 -31.70
N ASN A 6 2.14 7.70 -30.72
CA ASN A 6 3.11 6.67 -30.33
C ASN A 6 2.39 5.52 -29.62
N ALA A 7 1.46 5.83 -28.71
CA ALA A 7 0.64 4.83 -28.05
C ALA A 7 -0.25 4.07 -29.05
N ILE A 8 -0.74 4.72 -30.12
CA ILE A 8 -1.47 4.03 -31.19
C ILE A 8 -0.54 3.12 -32.00
N ASP A 9 0.70 3.54 -32.27
CA ASP A 9 1.69 2.68 -32.93
C ASP A 9 2.04 1.44 -32.10
N GLU A 10 2.23 1.58 -30.78
CA GLU A 10 2.40 0.44 -29.85
C GLU A 10 1.18 -0.51 -29.86
N LEU A 11 -0.05 0.03 -29.93
CA LEU A 11 -1.27 -0.77 -30.06
C LEU A 11 -1.37 -1.50 -31.41
N ILE A 12 -0.92 -0.87 -32.51
CA ILE A 12 -0.86 -1.50 -33.84
C ILE A 12 0.17 -2.64 -33.86
N GLU A 13 1.37 -2.41 -33.32
CA GLU A 13 2.43 -3.43 -33.25
C GLU A 13 2.06 -4.63 -32.36
N SER A 14 1.24 -4.40 -31.32
CA SER A 14 0.80 -5.43 -30.38
C SER A 14 -0.56 -6.07 -30.70
N ALA A 15 -1.27 -5.64 -31.76
CA ALA A 15 -2.64 -6.06 -32.06
C ALA A 15 -2.81 -7.58 -32.20
N ASP A 16 -2.07 -8.21 -33.13
CA ASP A 16 -2.11 -9.67 -33.34
C ASP A 16 -1.83 -10.44 -32.03
N LYS A 17 -0.75 -10.07 -31.32
CA LYS A 17 -0.37 -10.71 -30.06
C LYS A 17 -1.45 -10.57 -28.98
N THR A 18 -2.13 -9.42 -28.93
CA THR A 18 -3.21 -9.16 -27.97
C THR A 18 -4.45 -9.99 -28.30
N CYS A 19 -4.81 -10.10 -29.58
CA CYS A 19 -5.88 -10.97 -30.04
C CYS A 19 -5.57 -12.47 -29.79
N ARG A 20 -4.33 -12.93 -30.02
CA ARG A 20 -3.91 -14.31 -29.64
C ARG A 20 -4.00 -14.54 -28.14
N PHE A 21 -3.53 -13.58 -27.34
CA PHE A 21 -3.61 -13.67 -25.87
C PHE A 21 -5.06 -13.82 -25.38
N PHE A 22 -6.00 -13.04 -25.93
CA PHE A 22 -7.43 -13.16 -25.62
C PHE A 22 -7.95 -14.58 -25.91
N VAL A 23 -7.69 -15.11 -27.11
CA VAL A 23 -8.10 -16.45 -27.55
C VAL A 23 -7.51 -17.55 -26.66
N GLU A 24 -6.18 -17.54 -26.47
CA GLU A 24 -5.44 -18.62 -25.83
C GLU A 24 -5.54 -18.58 -24.30
N THR A 25 -5.65 -17.40 -23.68
CA THR A 25 -5.57 -17.22 -22.22
C THR A 25 -6.92 -16.93 -21.58
N GLU A 26 -7.76 -16.09 -22.21
CA GLU A 26 -9.06 -15.69 -21.65
C GLU A 26 -10.15 -16.70 -22.02
N GLU A 27 -10.34 -16.97 -23.32
CA GLU A 27 -11.31 -17.95 -23.82
C GLU A 27 -10.81 -19.41 -23.75
N LYS A 28 -9.48 -19.63 -23.74
CA LYS A 28 -8.81 -20.94 -23.65
C LYS A 28 -9.06 -21.85 -24.86
N THR A 29 -9.15 -21.24 -26.03
CA THR A 29 -9.31 -21.86 -27.35
C THR A 29 -8.03 -21.68 -28.16
N THR A 30 -7.85 -22.41 -29.28
CA THR A 30 -6.75 -22.21 -30.21
C THR A 30 -7.15 -21.28 -31.36
N VAL A 31 -6.18 -20.57 -31.95
CA VAL A 31 -6.45 -19.71 -33.12
C VAL A 31 -6.97 -20.53 -34.32
N ASP A 32 -6.56 -21.80 -34.43
CA ASP A 32 -7.00 -22.72 -35.49
C ASP A 32 -8.51 -23.06 -35.44
N GLU A 33 -9.16 -22.87 -34.29
CA GLU A 33 -10.61 -23.07 -34.11
C GLU A 33 -11.44 -21.82 -34.45
N ILE A 34 -10.80 -20.71 -34.86
CA ILE A 34 -11.45 -19.42 -35.13
C ILE A 34 -11.37 -19.06 -36.62
N GLU A 35 -12.52 -19.10 -37.29
CA GLU A 35 -12.62 -18.89 -38.74
C GLU A 35 -12.27 -17.45 -39.18
N ASN A 36 -12.52 -16.44 -38.34
CA ASN A 36 -12.41 -15.02 -38.69
C ASN A 36 -11.26 -14.26 -37.97
N PHE A 37 -10.25 -14.98 -37.47
CA PHE A 37 -9.17 -14.36 -36.68
C PHE A 37 -8.41 -13.26 -37.44
N GLU A 38 -7.96 -13.55 -38.68
CA GLU A 38 -7.20 -12.60 -39.49
C GLU A 38 -8.04 -11.38 -39.93
N GLU A 39 -9.35 -11.58 -40.14
CA GLU A 39 -10.30 -10.52 -40.48
C GLU A 39 -10.43 -9.51 -39.32
N VAL A 40 -10.71 -9.99 -38.10
CA VAL A 40 -10.88 -9.13 -36.91
C VAL A 40 -9.58 -8.38 -36.57
N VAL A 41 -8.41 -9.03 -36.66
CA VAL A 41 -7.11 -8.35 -36.48
C VAL A 41 -6.89 -7.29 -37.55
N GLY A 42 -7.30 -7.54 -38.80
CA GLY A 42 -7.26 -6.58 -39.90
C GLY A 42 -8.14 -5.34 -39.66
N GLU A 43 -9.41 -5.55 -39.30
CA GLU A 43 -10.37 -4.47 -39.00
C GLU A 43 -9.89 -3.59 -37.84
N LEU A 44 -9.47 -4.21 -36.72
CA LEU A 44 -8.92 -3.50 -35.57
C LEU A 44 -7.70 -2.66 -35.95
N THR A 45 -6.80 -3.23 -36.74
CA THR A 45 -5.57 -2.56 -37.18
C THR A 45 -5.86 -1.36 -38.09
N GLU A 46 -6.83 -1.46 -39.01
CA GLU A 46 -7.22 -0.33 -39.87
C GLU A 46 -7.96 0.76 -39.11
N ALA A 47 -8.79 0.42 -38.12
CA ALA A 47 -9.40 1.39 -37.21
C ALA A 47 -8.33 2.18 -36.42
N LEU A 48 -7.33 1.49 -35.85
CA LEU A 48 -6.19 2.13 -35.19
C LEU A 48 -5.39 3.03 -36.14
N LYS A 49 -5.14 2.60 -37.38
CA LYS A 49 -4.49 3.43 -38.42
C LYS A 49 -5.33 4.66 -38.80
N GLU A 50 -6.66 4.61 -38.74
CA GLU A 50 -7.50 5.80 -38.92
C GLU A 50 -7.35 6.79 -37.76
N LEU A 51 -7.39 6.30 -36.52
CA LEU A 51 -7.14 7.11 -35.32
C LEU A 51 -5.74 7.76 -35.35
N ARG A 52 -4.72 7.04 -35.84
CA ARG A 52 -3.36 7.56 -36.04
C ARG A 52 -3.29 8.66 -37.10
N ARG A 53 -4.00 8.49 -38.23
CA ARG A 53 -4.07 9.48 -39.32
C ARG A 53 -4.76 10.77 -38.88
N ASN A 54 -5.79 10.66 -38.06
CA ASN A 54 -6.59 11.77 -37.54
C ASN A 54 -6.56 11.82 -35.99
N PRO A 55 -5.43 12.19 -35.35
CA PRO A 55 -5.29 12.11 -33.89
C PRO A 55 -6.02 13.25 -33.15
N HIS A 56 -6.48 14.28 -33.87
CA HIS A 56 -7.25 15.40 -33.36
C HIS A 56 -8.71 15.28 -33.82
N ARG A 57 -9.57 14.72 -32.96
CA ARG A 57 -10.97 14.37 -33.30
C ARG A 57 -11.98 15.13 -32.45
N SER A 58 -13.18 15.34 -32.98
CA SER A 58 -14.32 15.91 -32.26
C SER A 58 -15.56 15.07 -32.56
N GLU A 59 -15.86 14.14 -31.66
CA GLU A 59 -16.93 13.14 -31.77
C GLU A 59 -17.48 12.85 -30.36
N GLU A 60 -18.63 12.17 -30.26
CA GLU A 60 -19.27 11.88 -28.98
C GLU A 60 -18.49 10.80 -28.18
N PRO A 61 -18.30 10.97 -26.86
CA PRO A 61 -17.54 10.02 -26.04
C PRO A 61 -18.34 8.74 -25.73
N LEU A 62 -17.65 7.60 -25.76
CA LEU A 62 -18.11 6.38 -25.08
C LEU A 62 -17.55 6.34 -23.66
N ILE A 63 -18.42 6.16 -22.66
CA ILE A 63 -18.04 6.14 -21.24
C ILE A 63 -17.94 4.69 -20.77
N TYR A 64 -16.72 4.20 -20.58
CA TYR A 64 -16.44 2.85 -20.09
C TYR A 64 -15.93 2.86 -18.64
N HIS A 65 -16.26 1.80 -17.90
CA HIS A 65 -15.70 1.49 -16.59
C HIS A 65 -15.01 0.12 -16.68
N LEU A 66 -13.70 0.10 -16.46
CA LEU A 66 -12.87 -1.11 -16.43
C LEU A 66 -12.53 -1.43 -14.97
N ASP A 67 -12.77 -2.67 -14.55
CA ASP A 67 -12.47 -3.16 -13.20
C ASP A 67 -11.73 -4.50 -13.27
N VAL A 68 -10.86 -4.74 -12.29
CA VAL A 68 -10.07 -5.98 -12.19
C VAL A 68 -10.76 -6.92 -11.23
N ALA A 69 -11.42 -7.94 -11.79
CA ALA A 69 -12.06 -8.99 -11.01
C ALA A 69 -11.10 -9.56 -9.94
N ALA A 70 -11.53 -9.52 -8.68
CA ALA A 70 -10.75 -9.98 -7.52
C ALA A 70 -9.29 -9.47 -7.46
N MET A 71 -9.08 -8.18 -7.74
CA MET A 71 -7.75 -7.54 -7.83
C MET A 71 -6.75 -7.97 -6.74
N TYR A 72 -7.09 -7.80 -5.45
CA TYR A 72 -6.17 -8.15 -4.36
C TYR A 72 -5.92 -9.65 -4.21
N PRO A 73 -6.93 -10.55 -4.20
CA PRO A 73 -6.70 -11.99 -4.27
C PRO A 73 -5.78 -12.43 -5.42
N ASN A 74 -5.98 -11.88 -6.62
CA ASN A 74 -5.15 -12.21 -7.77
C ASN A 74 -3.71 -11.70 -7.63
N ILE A 75 -3.49 -10.47 -7.15
CA ILE A 75 -2.15 -9.94 -6.82
C ILE A 75 -1.45 -10.82 -5.78
N ILE A 76 -2.18 -11.25 -4.74
CA ILE A 76 -1.68 -12.13 -3.66
C ILE A 76 -1.24 -13.48 -4.23
N LEU A 77 -2.06 -14.12 -5.05
CA LEU A 77 -1.76 -15.44 -5.63
C LEU A 77 -0.61 -15.38 -6.63
N SER A 78 -0.63 -14.43 -7.56
CA SER A 78 0.41 -14.27 -8.61
C SER A 78 1.79 -13.95 -8.03
N ASN A 79 1.85 -13.21 -6.91
CA ASN A 79 3.10 -12.89 -6.22
C ASN A 79 3.41 -13.80 -5.02
N ARG A 80 2.53 -14.77 -4.71
CA ARG A 80 2.60 -15.67 -3.54
C ARG A 80 2.75 -14.94 -2.20
N LEU A 81 2.09 -13.79 -2.05
CA LEU A 81 2.20 -12.94 -0.87
C LEU A 81 1.57 -13.60 0.35
N GLN A 82 2.39 -13.91 1.36
CA GLN A 82 1.93 -14.45 2.64
C GLN A 82 2.74 -13.80 3.77
N PRO A 83 2.17 -13.60 4.97
CA PRO A 83 2.92 -13.02 6.10
C PRO A 83 4.19 -13.80 6.46
N SER A 84 4.20 -15.12 6.23
CA SER A 84 5.36 -16.01 6.43
C SER A 84 6.38 -15.97 5.29
N ALA A 85 6.04 -15.39 4.12
CA ALA A 85 6.98 -15.19 3.03
C ALA A 85 7.89 -13.98 3.27
N ILE A 86 7.37 -12.96 3.98
CA ILE A 86 8.11 -11.74 4.34
C ILE A 86 9.26 -12.07 5.30
N VAL A 87 10.48 -12.24 4.78
CA VAL A 87 11.64 -12.73 5.56
C VAL A 87 12.82 -11.77 5.63
N ASN A 88 13.25 -11.50 6.87
CA ASN A 88 14.47 -10.74 7.18
C ASN A 88 15.73 -11.46 6.65
N PRO A 89 16.83 -10.73 6.36
CA PRO A 89 18.09 -11.32 5.91
C PRO A 89 18.61 -12.42 6.85
N ASP A 90 18.58 -12.22 8.16
CA ASP A 90 19.09 -13.19 9.14
C ASP A 90 18.35 -14.54 9.12
N TYR A 91 17.03 -14.50 8.87
CA TYR A 91 16.22 -15.72 8.71
C TYR A 91 16.49 -16.39 7.36
N CYS A 92 16.61 -15.58 6.30
CA CYS A 92 16.95 -16.07 4.97
C CYS A 92 18.32 -16.77 4.95
N ASN A 93 19.32 -16.23 5.64
CA ASN A 93 20.67 -16.77 5.74
C ASN A 93 20.75 -18.11 6.49
N GLN A 94 19.74 -18.45 7.31
CA GLN A 94 19.63 -19.73 8.01
C GLN A 94 18.95 -20.82 7.17
N CYS A 95 18.42 -20.47 5.99
CA CYS A 95 17.76 -21.39 5.09
C CYS A 95 18.76 -22.35 4.42
N SER A 96 18.43 -23.64 4.31
CA SER A 96 19.24 -24.64 3.60
C SER A 96 19.47 -24.33 2.11
N TYR A 97 18.68 -23.42 1.53
CA TYR A 97 18.81 -22.94 0.15
C TYR A 97 19.62 -21.63 0.04
N SER A 98 20.18 -21.13 1.14
CA SER A 98 21.03 -19.92 1.20
C SER A 98 22.52 -20.24 0.99
N ASP A 99 22.84 -21.24 0.17
CA ASP A 99 24.21 -21.57 -0.22
C ASP A 99 24.71 -20.52 -1.24
N PRO A 100 25.83 -19.80 -0.99
CA PRO A 100 26.40 -18.84 -1.94
C PRO A 100 26.77 -19.43 -3.32
N GLN A 101 26.93 -20.76 -3.42
CA GLN A 101 27.21 -21.46 -4.68
C GLN A 101 25.93 -21.79 -5.47
N LEU A 102 24.78 -21.84 -4.79
CA LEU A 102 23.47 -22.04 -5.41
C LEU A 102 22.83 -20.67 -5.65
N LYS A 103 22.64 -20.28 -6.92
CA LYS A 103 22.01 -19.00 -7.27
C LYS A 103 20.57 -18.96 -6.73
N SER A 104 20.37 -18.23 -5.63
CA SER A 104 19.15 -18.23 -4.84
C SER A 104 18.05 -17.34 -5.43
N ASP A 105 17.60 -17.68 -6.65
CA ASP A 105 16.52 -17.01 -7.40
C ASP A 105 15.12 -17.22 -6.79
N CYS A 106 15.02 -17.60 -5.52
CA CYS A 106 13.77 -17.85 -4.80
C CYS A 106 13.18 -16.60 -4.12
N LYS A 107 13.96 -15.54 -3.92
CA LYS A 107 13.58 -14.28 -3.24
C LYS A 107 13.21 -13.19 -4.26
N ARG A 108 12.14 -12.41 -4.06
CA ARG A 108 11.36 -11.86 -5.22
C ARG A 108 12.02 -10.77 -6.10
N HIS A 109 12.28 -9.51 -5.73
CA HIS A 109 11.80 -8.72 -4.59
C HIS A 109 10.57 -7.85 -4.96
N LEU A 110 9.92 -7.16 -4.00
CA LEU A 110 8.82 -6.21 -4.27
C LEU A 110 8.93 -4.91 -3.45
N GLU A 111 8.52 -3.79 -4.07
CA GLU A 111 8.45 -2.49 -3.39
C GLU A 111 7.07 -2.22 -2.80
N TRP A 112 7.03 -1.60 -1.62
CA TRP A 112 5.81 -1.06 -1.02
C TRP A 112 6.09 0.29 -0.36
N LYS A 113 5.03 1.10 -0.19
CA LYS A 113 5.13 2.43 0.44
C LYS A 113 4.59 2.37 1.86
N TRP A 114 5.48 2.48 2.83
CA TRP A 114 5.11 2.73 4.22
C TRP A 114 4.66 4.19 4.37
N ARG A 115 3.61 4.41 5.16
CA ARG A 115 3.14 5.74 5.57
C ARG A 115 3.03 5.82 7.09
N GLY A 116 3.71 6.79 7.69
CA GLY A 116 3.59 7.12 9.10
C GLY A 116 2.95 8.49 9.31
N ASP A 117 1.80 8.54 9.99
CA ASP A 117 1.16 9.80 10.41
C ASP A 117 1.63 10.16 11.84
N LEU A 118 2.79 10.84 11.91
CA LEU A 118 3.54 11.18 13.12
C LEU A 118 3.12 12.55 13.67
N TYR A 119 3.25 12.76 14.99
CA TYR A 119 3.05 14.09 15.59
C TYR A 119 4.16 15.06 15.19
N MET A 120 3.88 16.37 15.18
CA MET A 120 4.90 17.39 14.87
C MET A 120 5.96 17.54 15.97
N ALA A 121 5.62 17.18 17.21
CA ALA A 121 6.55 17.18 18.34
C ALA A 121 7.75 16.23 18.08
N THR A 122 8.96 16.74 18.28
CA THR A 122 10.19 15.94 18.17
C THR A 122 10.33 14.98 19.36
N ARG A 123 11.27 14.04 19.28
CA ARG A 123 11.61 13.14 20.40
C ARG A 123 11.95 13.91 21.68
N ALA A 124 12.66 15.03 21.56
CA ALA A 124 13.03 15.87 22.70
C ALA A 124 11.80 16.55 23.33
N ASP A 125 10.86 17.03 22.51
CA ASP A 125 9.60 17.60 23.00
C ASP A 125 8.77 16.56 23.75
N VAL A 126 8.63 15.35 23.19
CA VAL A 126 7.88 14.25 23.84
C VAL A 126 8.51 13.88 25.18
N GLN A 127 9.85 13.81 25.26
CA GLN A 127 10.57 13.57 26.50
C GLN A 127 10.33 14.69 27.53
N HIS A 128 10.40 15.96 27.11
CA HIS A 128 10.10 17.08 28.00
C HIS A 128 8.64 17.07 28.49
N GLN A 129 7.66 16.82 27.61
CA GLN A 129 6.26 16.66 28.00
C GLN A 129 6.07 15.49 28.99
N GLN A 130 6.78 14.39 28.81
CA GLN A 130 6.75 13.25 29.74
C GLN A 130 7.34 13.61 31.11
N SER A 131 8.48 14.32 31.15
CA SER A 131 9.08 14.78 32.40
C SER A 131 8.15 15.73 33.18
N GLU A 132 7.57 16.72 32.51
CA GLU A 132 6.60 17.64 33.12
C GLU A 132 5.39 16.89 33.69
N LEU A 133 4.80 15.97 32.91
CA LEU A 133 3.67 15.12 33.34
C LEU A 133 4.05 14.21 34.53
N SER A 134 5.28 13.71 34.60
CA SER A 134 5.75 12.89 35.72
C SER A 134 6.05 13.67 37.00
N GLY A 135 6.12 15.00 36.92
CA GLY A 135 6.47 15.86 38.05
C GLY A 135 5.49 15.76 39.23
N PRO A 136 5.96 15.86 40.49
CA PRO A 136 5.17 15.55 41.69
C PRO A 136 3.97 16.48 41.94
N ARG A 137 3.86 17.59 41.20
CA ARG A 137 2.72 18.52 41.22
C ARG A 137 1.50 17.97 40.48
N HIS A 138 1.70 17.07 39.52
CA HIS A 138 0.62 16.50 38.73
C HIS A 138 0.01 15.29 39.44
N LYS A 139 -1.33 15.26 39.49
CA LYS A 139 -2.12 14.15 40.03
C LYS A 139 -3.18 13.75 39.02
N TYR A 140 -3.27 12.45 38.77
CA TYR A 140 -4.12 11.88 37.73
C TYR A 140 -5.23 11.05 38.34
N THR A 141 -6.42 11.12 37.76
CA THR A 141 -7.54 10.28 38.18
C THR A 141 -7.39 8.90 37.53
N THR A 142 -7.33 7.85 38.34
CA THR A 142 -7.42 6.45 37.89
C THR A 142 -8.55 5.73 38.62
N THR A 143 -9.10 4.70 38.00
CA THR A 143 -10.10 3.82 38.58
C THR A 143 -9.42 2.52 38.99
N VAL A 144 -9.39 2.23 40.28
CA VAL A 144 -8.85 0.98 40.82
C VAL A 144 -10.01 0.04 41.10
N THR A 145 -9.99 -1.15 40.51
CA THR A 145 -10.90 -2.24 40.88
C THR A 145 -10.28 -2.99 42.05
N GLU A 146 -10.93 -2.95 43.20
CA GLU A 146 -10.51 -3.68 44.40
C GLU A 146 -10.92 -5.16 44.31
N ALA A 147 -10.34 -6.02 45.14
CA ALA A 147 -10.55 -7.47 45.09
C ALA A 147 -12.02 -7.88 45.26
N ASP A 148 -12.80 -7.06 45.98
CA ASP A 148 -14.23 -7.24 46.23
C ASP A 148 -15.11 -6.78 45.03
N GLY A 149 -14.52 -6.50 43.87
CA GLY A 149 -15.20 -6.03 42.65
C GLY A 149 -15.61 -4.56 42.67
N THR A 150 -15.45 -3.87 43.81
CA THR A 150 -15.78 -2.45 43.95
C THR A 150 -14.75 -1.60 43.20
N SER A 151 -15.23 -0.68 42.34
CA SER A 151 -14.36 0.22 41.58
C SER A 151 -14.30 1.60 42.25
N THR A 152 -13.14 1.98 42.77
CA THR A 152 -12.91 3.26 43.45
C THR A 152 -12.10 4.21 42.58
N VAL A 153 -12.51 5.48 42.54
CA VAL A 153 -11.86 6.53 41.74
C VAL A 153 -10.96 7.36 42.64
N ARG A 154 -9.64 7.34 42.40
CA ARG A 154 -8.64 8.02 43.24
C ARG A 154 -7.65 8.85 42.43
N LYS A 155 -7.03 9.83 43.09
CA LYS A 155 -5.98 10.69 42.49
C LYS A 155 -4.59 10.17 42.84
N VAL A 156 -3.82 9.80 41.84
CA VAL A 156 -2.51 9.12 41.97
C VAL A 156 -1.37 9.91 41.33
N GLY A 157 -0.12 9.54 41.66
CA GLY A 157 1.07 9.99 40.92
C GLY A 157 1.20 9.32 39.55
N TRP A 158 2.14 9.80 38.73
CA TRP A 158 2.42 9.23 37.41
C TRP A 158 2.85 7.76 37.46
N ASP A 159 3.61 7.38 38.49
CA ASP A 159 4.18 6.03 38.63
C ASP A 159 3.19 4.96 39.07
N GLU A 160 2.01 5.36 39.53
CA GLU A 160 0.90 4.45 39.86
C GLU A 160 -0.03 4.17 38.67
N LEU A 161 0.05 4.96 37.59
CA LEU A 161 -0.77 4.77 36.39
C LEU A 161 -0.33 3.53 35.61
N THR A 162 -1.27 2.85 34.96
CA THR A 162 -0.95 1.82 33.97
C THR A 162 -0.27 2.43 32.74
N GLU A 163 0.50 1.62 32.00
CA GLU A 163 1.16 2.07 30.77
C GLU A 163 0.15 2.68 29.77
N ARG A 164 -1.02 2.06 29.63
CA ARG A 164 -2.10 2.56 28.76
C ARG A 164 -2.57 3.96 29.16
N GLU A 165 -2.83 4.19 30.44
CA GLU A 165 -3.25 5.51 30.94
C GLU A 165 -2.15 6.57 30.74
N ARG A 166 -0.89 6.24 31.04
CA ARG A 166 0.26 7.12 30.77
C ARG A 166 0.34 7.48 29.29
N MET A 167 0.17 6.50 28.41
CA MET A 167 0.18 6.71 26.96
C MET A 167 -0.99 7.58 26.48
N GLU A 168 -2.20 7.38 26.97
CA GLU A 168 -3.36 8.21 26.62
C GLU A 168 -3.17 9.68 27.06
N ILE A 169 -2.65 9.90 28.27
CA ILE A 169 -2.34 11.24 28.79
C ILE A 169 -1.21 11.89 27.99
N LEU A 170 -0.13 11.16 27.71
CA LEU A 170 1.00 11.65 26.93
C LEU A 170 0.59 11.99 25.50
N ILE A 171 -0.15 11.12 24.82
CA ILE A 171 -0.68 11.36 23.47
C ILE A 171 -1.57 12.61 23.44
N LYS A 172 -2.45 12.79 24.43
CA LYS A 172 -3.30 13.98 24.55
C LYS A 172 -2.46 15.26 24.73
N ASN A 173 -1.42 15.21 25.56
CA ASN A 173 -0.54 16.36 25.77
C ASN A 173 0.31 16.67 24.52
N VAL A 174 0.98 15.67 23.94
CA VAL A 174 1.77 15.78 22.70
C VAL A 174 0.94 16.31 21.52
N ARG A 175 -0.33 15.88 21.40
CA ARG A 175 -1.29 16.42 20.42
C ARG A 175 -1.52 17.92 20.60
N ASN A 176 -1.78 18.35 21.84
CA ASN A 176 -2.03 19.75 22.17
C ASN A 176 -0.77 20.61 22.01
N PHE A 177 0.39 20.10 22.42
CA PHE A 177 1.69 20.73 22.23
C PHE A 177 1.99 20.91 20.74
N SER A 178 1.81 19.85 19.92
CA SER A 178 2.01 19.90 18.47
C SER A 178 1.17 21.02 17.83
N LEU A 179 -0.12 21.10 18.18
CA LEU A 179 -1.01 22.16 17.68
C LEU A 179 -0.57 23.57 18.12
N LYS A 180 -0.12 23.74 19.37
CA LYS A 180 0.30 25.05 19.90
C LYS A 180 1.65 25.52 19.34
N ALA A 181 2.65 24.66 19.33
CA ALA A 181 4.03 25.00 18.92
C ALA A 181 4.18 25.03 17.39
N TYR A 182 3.62 24.05 16.68
CA TYR A 182 3.83 23.87 15.23
C TYR A 182 2.62 24.22 14.37
N LYS A 183 1.50 24.69 14.97
CA LYS A 183 0.23 25.00 14.29
C LYS A 183 -0.39 23.83 13.50
N ARG A 184 0.12 22.63 13.68
CA ARG A 184 -0.25 21.40 12.96
C ARG A 184 -0.13 20.22 13.92
N VAL A 185 -1.07 19.28 13.84
CA VAL A 185 -1.08 18.13 14.77
C VAL A 185 -0.13 17.03 14.31
N LYS A 186 -0.26 16.61 13.05
CA LYS A 186 0.52 15.51 12.46
C LYS A 186 1.08 15.84 11.08
N SER A 187 2.22 15.25 10.75
CA SER A 187 2.75 15.14 9.38
C SER A 187 2.70 13.68 8.91
N SER A 188 2.56 13.49 7.59
CA SER A 188 2.64 12.18 6.97
C SER A 188 4.03 12.02 6.37
N VAL A 189 4.76 11.00 6.80
CA VAL A 189 6.04 10.57 6.23
C VAL A 189 5.78 9.36 5.34
N PHE A 190 6.44 9.32 4.18
CA PHE A 190 6.35 8.21 3.23
C PHE A 190 7.75 7.65 2.98
N GLU A 191 7.88 6.33 3.09
CA GLU A 191 9.14 5.61 2.86
C GLU A 191 8.87 4.49 1.85
N VAL A 192 9.66 4.40 0.79
CA VAL A 192 9.68 3.20 -0.06
C VAL A 192 10.50 2.13 0.66
N LYS A 193 9.94 0.94 0.79
CA LYS A 193 10.57 -0.24 1.38
C LYS A 193 10.54 -1.38 0.38
N THR A 194 11.55 -2.24 0.45
CA THR A 194 11.71 -3.37 -0.47
C THR A 194 11.75 -4.64 0.37
N ASP A 195 10.66 -5.39 0.32
CA ASP A 195 10.45 -6.61 1.11
C ASP A 195 9.97 -7.75 0.20
N THR A 196 10.08 -8.98 0.68
CA THR A 196 9.75 -10.21 -0.07
C THR A 196 9.31 -11.29 0.89
#